data_AF-A0A2P8I1Z7-F1
#
_entry.id   AF-A0A2P8I1Z7-F1
#
_cell.length_a   1.000
_cell.length_b   1.000
_cell.length_c   1.000
_cell.angle_alpha   90.00
_cell.angle_beta   90.00
_cell.angle_gamma   90.00
#
_symmetry.space_group_name_H-M   'P 1'
#
loop_
_entity.id
_entity.type
_entity.pdbx_description
1 polymer ?
#
loop_
_entity_poly.entity_id
_entity_poly.type
_entity_poly.pdbx_seq_one_letter_code
_entity_poly.pdbx_strand_id
1 'polypeptide(L)' 'MEDSGSVDSQQPDETTDQRHVRRHADRVTALLEPLDGVELGEQDRHVIEWLATHDTSVVGTVASLLYRARAVDGAW' A
#
# COMPACT_ATOMS: atom_id res chain seq x y z
N MET A 1 -6.16 34.79 4.22
CA MET A 1 -7.01 34.00 3.32
C MET A 1 -6.09 32.97 2.73
N GLU A 2 -5.87 31.89 3.47
CA GLU A 2 -4.91 30.86 3.11
C GLU A 2 -5.62 29.85 2.21
N ASP A 3 -5.05 29.74 1.02
CA ASP A 3 -5.33 28.76 -0.01
C ASP A 3 -4.88 27.38 0.49
N SER A 4 -5.84 26.59 0.96
CA SER A 4 -5.63 25.16 1.25
C SER A 4 -6.30 24.34 0.15
N GLY A 5 -5.82 24.51 -1.08
CA GLY A 5 -6.00 23.54 -2.15
C GLY A 5 -5.26 22.25 -1.83
N SER A 6 -5.84 21.40 -0.98
CA SER A 6 -5.51 19.98 -1.01
C SER A 6 -6.10 19.45 -2.31
N VAL A 7 -5.25 19.34 -3.33
CA VAL A 7 -5.58 18.69 -4.60
C VAL A 7 -5.78 17.21 -4.30
N ASP A 8 -6.99 16.89 -3.83
CA ASP A 8 -7.52 15.55 -3.94
C ASP A 8 -7.64 15.32 -5.45
N SER A 9 -6.77 14.48 -5.99
CA SER A 9 -6.73 14.09 -7.41
C SER A 9 -7.96 13.23 -7.74
N GLN A 10 -9.14 13.77 -7.46
CA GLN A 10 -10.41 13.14 -7.71
C GLN A 10 -10.73 13.34 -9.19
N GLN A 11 -10.39 12.33 -10.00
CA GLN A 11 -10.88 12.29 -11.37
C GLN A 11 -12.41 12.18 -11.32
N PRO A 12 -13.14 13.14 -11.91
CA PRO A 12 -14.58 13.30 -11.71
C PRO A 12 -15.44 12.21 -12.34
N ASP A 13 -14.85 11.26 -13.08
CA ASP A 13 -15.54 10.24 -13.87
C ASP A 13 -15.17 8.79 -13.50
N GLU A 14 -14.45 8.60 -12.39
CA GLU A 14 -14.01 7.26 -11.98
C GLU A 14 -15.16 6.47 -11.35
N THR A 15 -15.46 5.29 -11.90
CA THR A 15 -16.49 4.41 -11.33
C THR A 15 -16.03 3.86 -9.98
N THR A 16 -16.99 3.45 -9.15
CA THR A 16 -16.69 2.79 -7.86
C THR A 16 -15.73 1.61 -8.04
N ASP A 17 -15.92 0.79 -9.08
CA ASP A 17 -15.07 -0.36 -9.39
C ASP A 17 -13.64 0.06 -9.76
N GLN A 18 -13.46 1.10 -10.58
CA GLN A 18 -12.14 1.63 -10.92
C GLN A 18 -11.41 2.15 -9.69
N ARG A 19 -12.14 2.85 -8.80
CA ARG A 19 -11.61 3.32 -7.53
C ARG A 19 -11.21 2.17 -6.60
N HIS A 20 -11.96 1.06 -6.60
CA HIS A 20 -11.59 -0.14 -5.84
C HIS A 20 -10.33 -0.81 -6.40
N VAL A 21 -10.24 -0.95 -7.73
CA VAL A 21 -9.05 -1.51 -8.39
C VAL A 21 -7.82 -0.65 -8.13
N ARG A 22 -7.93 0.68 -8.22
CA ARG A 22 -6.81 1.58 -7.93
C ARG A 22 -6.35 1.46 -6.48
N ARG A 23 -7.28 1.51 -5.53
CA ARG A 23 -6.94 1.35 -4.10
C ARG A 23 -6.31 0.00 -3.80
N HIS A 24 -6.78 -1.07 -4.45
CA HIS A 24 -6.18 -2.39 -4.32
C HIS A 24 -4.73 -2.37 -4.81
N ALA A 25 -4.48 -1.82 -6.00
CA ALA A 25 -3.14 -1.68 -6.55
C ALA A 25 -2.23 -0.84 -5.62
N ASP A 26 -2.70 0.32 -5.14
CA ASP A 26 -1.95 1.18 -4.21
C ASP A 26 -1.57 0.42 -2.92
N ARG A 27 -2.49 -0.40 -2.40
CA ARG A 27 -2.26 -1.22 -1.20
C ARG A 27 -1.27 -2.35 -1.45
N VAL A 28 -1.34 -3.03 -2.59
CA VAL A 28 -0.34 -4.04 -2.99
C VAL A 28 1.04 -3.38 -3.09
N THR A 29 1.15 -2.23 -3.75
CA THR A 29 2.40 -1.47 -3.84
C THR A 29 2.95 -1.11 -2.46
N ALA A 30 2.11 -0.57 -1.56
CA ALA A 30 2.53 -0.19 -0.21
C ALA A 30 3.03 -1.36 0.64
N LEU A 31 2.49 -2.57 0.43
CA LEU A 31 2.95 -3.79 1.12
C LEU A 31 4.24 -4.36 0.52
N LEU A 32 4.46 -4.19 -0.79
CA LEU A 32 5.65 -4.68 -1.49
C LEU A 32 6.87 -3.78 -1.31
N GLU A 33 6.68 -2.46 -1.24
CA GLU A 33 7.76 -1.49 -1.14
C GLU A 33 8.75 -1.76 0.03
N PRO A 34 8.32 -2.05 1.27
CA PRO A 34 9.24 -2.42 2.35
C PRO A 34 9.88 -3.81 2.20
N LEU A 35 9.45 -4.62 1.23
CA LEU A 35 10.00 -5.94 0.93
C LEU A 35 10.93 -5.91 -0.30
N ASP A 36 11.27 -4.73 -0.82
CA ASP A 36 12.18 -4.62 -1.95
C ASP A 36 13.55 -5.24 -1.65
N GLY A 37 14.00 -6.10 -2.57
CA GLY A 37 15.19 -6.93 -2.43
C GLY A 37 14.98 -8.26 -1.68
N VAL A 38 13.78 -8.55 -1.18
CA VAL A 38 13.42 -9.87 -0.61
C VAL A 38 12.90 -10.78 -1.72
N GLU A 39 13.43 -12.01 -1.81
CA GLU A 39 12.88 -13.01 -2.71
C GLU A 39 11.56 -13.55 -2.16
N LEU A 40 10.45 -13.15 -2.79
CA LEU A 40 9.11 -13.61 -2.43
C LEU A 40 8.74 -14.87 -3.22
N GLY A 41 8.15 -15.85 -2.54
CA GLY A 41 7.53 -17.03 -3.14
C GLY A 41 6.13 -16.75 -3.68
N GLU A 42 5.51 -17.76 -4.28
CA GLU A 42 4.10 -17.68 -4.74
C GLU A 42 3.15 -17.44 -3.57
N GLN A 43 3.37 -18.14 -2.45
CA GLN A 43 2.55 -17.99 -1.25
C GLN A 43 2.64 -16.59 -0.66
N ASP A 44 3.83 -15.98 -0.62
CA ASP A 44 4.01 -14.63 -0.08
C ASP A 44 3.26 -13.60 -0.92
N ARG A 45 3.35 -13.72 -2.25
CA ARG A 45 2.58 -12.87 -3.18
C ARG A 45 1.08 -13.05 -2.98
N HIS A 46 0.61 -14.29 -2.80
CA HIS A 46 -0.80 -14.55 -2.52
C HIS A 46 -1.26 -13.91 -1.21
N VAL A 47 -0.44 -13.98 -0.16
CA VAL A 47 -0.73 -13.33 1.13
C VAL A 47 -0.78 -11.81 0.99
N ILE A 48 0.14 -11.20 0.21
CA ILE A 48 0.14 -9.75 -0.04
C ILE A 48 -1.13 -9.31 -0.78
N GLU A 49 -1.51 -10.05 -1.82
CA GLU A 49 -2.77 -9.81 -2.55
C GLU A 49 -3.98 -9.93 -1.62
N TRP A 50 -4.02 -10.96 -0.78
CA TRP A 50 -5.08 -11.13 0.22
C TRP A 50 -5.09 -9.98 1.24
N LEU A 51 -3.94 -9.54 1.74
CA LEU A 51 -3.83 -8.42 2.67
C LEU A 51 -4.35 -7.11 2.04
N ALA A 52 -4.07 -6.87 0.76
CA ALA A 52 -4.53 -5.67 0.06
C ALA A 52 -6.06 -5.57 -0.07
N THR A 53 -6.79 -6.68 0.08
CA THR A 53 -8.26 -6.68 0.13
C THR A 53 -8.84 -6.08 1.43
N HIS A 54 -8.04 -5.98 2.50
CA HIS A 54 -8.47 -5.44 3.78
C HIS A 54 -8.59 -3.91 3.77
N ASP A 55 -9.15 -3.35 4.84
CA ASP A 55 -9.27 -1.91 5.02
C ASP A 55 -7.91 -1.20 5.04
N THR A 56 -7.91 0.05 4.61
CA THR A 56 -6.70 0.88 4.51
C THR A 56 -5.95 1.01 5.84
N SER A 57 -6.65 1.02 6.97
CA SER A 57 -6.02 1.09 8.30
C SER A 57 -5.19 -0.16 8.63
N VAL A 58 -5.68 -1.35 8.26
CA VAL A 58 -4.98 -2.62 8.45
C VAL A 58 -3.75 -2.66 7.56
N VAL A 59 -3.93 -2.38 6.25
CA VAL A 59 -2.84 -2.39 5.28
C VAL A 59 -1.75 -1.39 5.66
N GLY A 60 -2.11 -0.15 5.99
CA GLY A 60 -1.16 0.88 6.38
C GLY A 60 -0.39 0.51 7.66
N THR A 61 -1.04 -0.14 8.62
CA THR A 61 -0.37 -0.62 9.84
C THR A 61 0.65 -1.71 9.54
N VAL A 62 0.30 -2.69 8.71
CA VAL A 62 1.21 -3.78 8.31
C VAL A 62 2.39 -3.24 7.51
N ALA A 63 2.14 -2.41 6.50
CA ALA A 63 3.21 -1.75 5.73
C ALA A 63 4.16 -0.98 6.66
N SER A 64 3.61 -0.19 7.59
CA SER A 64 4.39 0.57 8.57
C SER A 64 5.26 -0.32 9.48
N LEU A 65 4.77 -1.51 9.86
CA LEU A 65 5.56 -2.48 10.62
C LEU A 65 6.70 -3.08 9.78
N LEU A 66 6.44 -3.44 8.53
CA LEU A 66 7.45 -3.97 7.61
C LEU A 66 8.57 -2.97 7.37
N TYR A 67 8.24 -1.69 7.15
CA TYR A 67 9.24 -0.63 7.05
C TYR A 67 10.12 -0.51 8.29
N ARG A 68 9.50 -0.56 9.49
CA ARG A 68 10.26 -0.50 10.74
C ARG A 68 11.17 -1.72 10.91
N ALA A 69 10.70 -2.91 10.57
CA ALA A 69 11.50 -4.12 10.61
C ALA A 69 12.71 -4.00 9.66
N ARG A 70 12.49 -3.56 8.42
CA ARG A 70 13.56 -3.35 7.44
C ARG A 70 14.59 -2.31 7.87
N ALA A 71 14.13 -1.23 8.52
CA ALA A 71 15.03 -0.20 9.04
C ALA A 71 15.97 -0.72 10.14
N VAL A 72 15.56 -1.75 10.89
CA VAL A 72 16.40 -2.41 11.90
C VAL A 72 17.42 -3.34 11.25
N ASP A 73 17.04 -4.07 10.20
CA ASP A 73 17.94 -4.99 9.49
C ASP A 73 18.99 -4.27 8.63
N GLY A 74 18.66 -3.08 8.09
CA GLY A 74 19.60 -2.25 7.30
C GLY A 74 20.64 -1.48 8.12
N ALA A 75 20.69 -1.65 9.44
CA ALA A 75 21.55 -0.91 10.35
C ALA A 75 22.90 -1.59 10.67
N TRP A 76 23.29 -2.62 9.89
CA TRP A 76 24.57 -3.34 10.03
C TRP A 76 25.41 -3.26 8.76
#